data_AF-A0A8J2WXA7-F1
#
_entry.id   AF-A0A8J2WXA7-F1
#
_cell.length_a   1.000
_cell.length_b   1.000
_cell.length_c   1.000
_cell.angle_alpha   90.00
_cell.angle_beta   90.00
_cell.angle_gamma   90.00
#
_symmetry.space_group_name_H-M   'P 1'
#
loop_
_entity.id
_entity.type
_entity.pdbx_description
1 polymer ?
#
loop_
_entity_poly.entity_id
_entity_poly.type
_entity_poly.pdbx_seq_one_letter_code
_entity_poly.pdbx_strand_id
1 'polypeptide(L)'
;MTSYTGSITQWGSFENEFSNDDILQLLMFSNFREQLNESAQELHNLTDRITYYQVSHSVTPVETYDMVLPLMALLIESRERAKRIYRDALDSRMDSKNWDIDPLFERMQVELFRTQDLLRLYPRKKALW
;
A
#
# COMPACT_ATOMS: atom_id res chain seq x y z
N MET A 1 53.11 35.78 -32.83
CA MET A 1 52.30 34.65 -32.32
C MET A 1 51.22 35.23 -31.42
N THR A 2 50.03 35.42 -31.99
CA THR A 2 48.84 35.93 -31.30
C THR A 2 48.09 34.77 -30.69
N SER A 3 48.17 34.63 -29.37
CA SER A 3 47.38 33.64 -28.62
C SER A 3 45.98 34.18 -28.40
N TYR A 4 45.06 33.76 -29.26
CA TYR A 4 43.62 33.80 -28.99
C TYR A 4 43.27 32.57 -28.13
N THR A 5 43.04 32.77 -26.85
CA THR A 5 42.27 31.80 -26.04
C THR A 5 40.87 32.36 -25.90
N GLY A 6 40.06 32.05 -26.92
CA GLY A 6 38.64 32.33 -26.91
C GLY A 6 37.90 31.44 -25.91
N SER A 7 36.90 32.06 -25.29
CA SER A 7 35.72 31.47 -24.66
C SER A 7 35.97 30.53 -23.48
N ILE A 8 35.89 31.11 -22.29
CA ILE A 8 35.34 30.44 -21.11
C ILE A 8 34.00 29.86 -21.54
N THR A 9 33.95 28.55 -21.82
CA THR A 9 32.70 27.81 -21.78
C THR A 9 32.22 27.89 -20.34
N GLN A 10 31.33 28.85 -20.11
CA GLN A 10 30.37 28.86 -19.03
C GLN A 10 29.55 27.57 -19.21
N TRP A 11 30.06 26.48 -18.65
CA TRP A 11 29.22 25.36 -18.27
C TRP A 11 28.32 25.93 -17.19
N GLY A 12 27.10 26.27 -17.59
CA GLY A 12 26.04 26.65 -16.67
C GLY A 12 26.04 25.63 -15.54
N SER A 13 26.12 26.12 -14.31
CA SER A 13 25.94 25.31 -13.12
C SER A 13 24.60 24.60 -13.25
N PHE A 14 24.65 23.32 -13.63
CA PHE A 14 23.58 22.36 -13.44
C PHE A 14 23.75 21.68 -12.08
N GLU A 15 24.17 22.42 -11.07
CA GLU A 15 24.04 21.99 -9.68
C GLU A 15 22.58 22.18 -9.27
N ASN A 16 21.71 21.32 -9.81
CA ASN A 16 20.55 20.92 -9.04
C ASN A 16 21.07 19.86 -8.06
N GLU A 17 21.84 20.31 -7.06
CA GLU A 17 22.31 19.46 -5.97
C GLU A 17 21.07 18.92 -5.26
N PHE A 18 20.78 17.63 -5.46
CA PHE A 18 19.81 16.93 -4.63
C PHE A 18 20.26 17.09 -3.18
N SER A 19 19.46 17.79 -2.38
CA SER A 19 19.73 17.91 -0.96
C SER A 19 19.58 16.53 -0.29
N ASN A 20 20.23 16.32 0.84
CA ASN A 20 20.01 15.11 1.64
C ASN A 20 18.51 14.94 1.99
N ASP A 21 17.78 16.04 2.16
CA ASP A 21 16.34 16.03 2.41
C ASP A 21 15.56 15.49 1.20
N ASP A 22 15.99 15.79 -0.02
CA ASP A 22 15.38 15.25 -1.24
C ASP A 22 15.59 13.75 -1.37
N ILE A 23 16.77 13.26 -0.97
CA ILE A 23 17.10 11.82 -0.97
C ILE A 23 16.26 11.10 0.09
N LEU A 24 16.16 11.67 1.30
CA LEU A 24 15.32 11.12 2.37
C LEU A 24 13.85 11.07 1.98
N GLN A 25 13.32 12.13 1.36
CA GLN A 25 11.96 12.14 0.84
C GLN A 25 11.77 11.04 -0.20
N LEU A 26 12.73 10.84 -1.12
CA LEU A 26 12.62 9.82 -2.17
C LEU A 26 12.62 8.40 -1.59
N LEU A 27 13.43 8.15 -0.56
CA LEU A 27 13.46 6.88 0.15
C LEU A 27 12.14 6.62 0.89
N MET A 28 11.62 7.64 1.60
CA MET A 28 10.29 7.54 2.24
C MET A 28 9.21 7.24 1.21
N PHE A 29 9.21 7.97 0.09
CA PHE A 29 8.30 7.73 -1.04
C PHE A 29 8.36 6.30 -1.56
N SER A 30 9.55 5.81 -1.89
CA SER A 30 9.71 4.46 -2.40
C SER A 30 9.18 3.42 -1.41
N ASN A 31 9.50 3.60 -0.12
CA ASN A 31 9.07 2.70 0.94
C ASN A 31 7.54 2.70 1.11
N PHE A 32 6.89 3.86 1.20
CA PHE A 32 5.43 3.91 1.32
C PHE A 32 4.73 3.39 0.07
N ARG A 33 5.27 3.67 -1.12
CA ARG A 33 4.74 3.16 -2.39
C ARG A 33 4.72 1.63 -2.41
N GLU A 34 5.82 1.01 -1.99
CA GLU A 34 5.96 -0.44 -1.86
C GLU A 34 4.98 -0.99 -0.81
N GLN A 35 4.99 -0.44 0.40
CA GLN A 35 4.13 -0.89 1.50
C GLN A 35 2.63 -0.77 1.18
N LEU A 36 2.21 0.32 0.53
CA LEU A 36 0.83 0.52 0.10
C LEU A 36 0.43 -0.51 -0.97
N ASN A 37 1.30 -0.73 -1.97
CA ASN A 37 1.03 -1.68 -3.04
C ASN A 37 0.95 -3.12 -2.51
N GLU A 38 1.91 -3.54 -1.68
CA GLU A 38 1.94 -4.87 -1.08
C GLU A 38 0.72 -5.10 -0.18
N SER A 39 0.41 -4.14 0.68
CA SER A 39 -0.74 -4.25 1.59
C SER A 39 -2.06 -4.31 0.81
N ALA A 40 -2.21 -3.52 -0.26
CA ALA A 40 -3.42 -3.56 -1.08
C ALA A 40 -3.55 -4.91 -1.80
N GLN A 41 -2.44 -5.46 -2.31
CA GLN A 41 -2.42 -6.78 -2.94
C GLN A 41 -2.73 -7.91 -1.94
N GLU A 42 -2.21 -7.84 -0.73
CA GLU A 42 -2.50 -8.80 0.34
C GLU A 42 -4.00 -8.82 0.67
N LEU A 43 -4.60 -7.65 0.90
CA LEU A 43 -6.04 -7.52 1.16
C LEU A 43 -6.88 -8.07 0.01
N HIS A 44 -6.50 -7.75 -1.23
CA HIS A 44 -7.16 -8.25 -2.43
C HIS A 44 -7.15 -9.78 -2.48
N ASN A 45 -5.95 -10.38 -2.36
CA ASN A 45 -5.77 -11.84 -2.43
C ASN A 45 -6.53 -12.58 -1.32
N LEU A 46 -6.51 -12.05 -0.10
CA LEU A 46 -7.23 -12.64 1.02
C LEU A 46 -8.74 -12.56 0.81
N THR A 47 -9.24 -11.40 0.37
CA THR A 47 -10.66 -11.19 0.09
C THR A 47 -11.17 -12.13 -1.00
N ASP A 48 -10.44 -12.23 -2.10
CA ASP A 48 -10.79 -13.09 -3.23
C ASP A 48 -10.75 -14.56 -2.84
N ARG A 49 -9.73 -14.98 -2.07
CA ARG A 49 -9.62 -16.36 -1.57
C ARG A 49 -10.77 -16.73 -0.64
N ILE A 50 -11.15 -15.85 0.28
CA ILE A 50 -12.29 -16.08 1.19
C ILE A 50 -13.59 -16.14 0.38
N THR A 51 -13.79 -15.22 -0.56
CA THR A 51 -14.98 -15.19 -1.42
C THR A 51 -15.10 -16.45 -2.28
N TYR A 52 -13.98 -16.93 -2.84
CA TYR A 52 -13.94 -18.17 -3.59
C TYR A 52 -14.41 -19.36 -2.75
N TYR A 53 -13.92 -19.50 -1.51
CA TYR A 53 -14.39 -20.56 -0.62
C TYR A 53 -15.89 -20.41 -0.28
N GLN A 54 -16.38 -19.18 -0.10
CA GLN A 54 -17.81 -18.95 0.18
C GLN A 54 -18.71 -19.30 -1.02
N VAL A 55 -18.29 -18.99 -2.25
CA VAL A 55 -19.11 -19.19 -3.47
C VAL A 55 -19.01 -20.62 -4.01
N SER A 56 -17.92 -21.34 -3.76
CA SER A 56 -17.70 -22.69 -4.33
C SER A 56 -18.57 -23.82 -3.73
N HIS A 57 -19.46 -23.52 -2.77
CA HIS A 57 -20.60 -24.36 -2.34
C HIS A 57 -20.34 -25.84 -1.95
N SER A 58 -19.09 -26.25 -1.72
CA SER A 58 -18.78 -27.57 -1.16
C SER A 58 -18.23 -27.52 0.27
N VAL A 59 -18.31 -26.37 0.94
CA VAL A 59 -17.66 -26.18 2.25
C VAL A 59 -18.44 -26.94 3.32
N THR A 60 -17.98 -28.14 3.61
CA THR A 60 -18.44 -28.85 4.81
C THR A 60 -18.13 -28.01 6.05
N PRO A 61 -18.85 -28.18 7.17
CA PRO A 61 -18.56 -27.42 8.39
C PRO A 61 -17.07 -27.47 8.78
N VAL A 62 -16.41 -28.60 8.56
CA VAL A 62 -14.97 -28.82 8.81
C VAL A 62 -14.12 -27.84 7.99
N GLU A 63 -14.35 -27.72 6.69
CA GLU A 63 -13.59 -26.81 5.82
C GLU A 63 -13.81 -25.32 6.17
N THR A 64 -14.98 -24.98 6.71
CA THR A 64 -15.27 -23.61 7.17
C THR A 64 -14.42 -23.26 8.40
N TYR A 65 -14.31 -24.18 9.36
CA TYR A 65 -13.54 -23.96 10.58
C TYR A 65 -12.03 -24.04 10.33
N ASP A 66 -11.58 -24.97 9.49
CA ASP A 66 -10.14 -25.22 9.29
C ASP A 66 -9.49 -24.26 8.29
N MET A 67 -10.24 -23.73 7.32
CA MET A 67 -9.66 -22.89 6.25
C MET A 67 -10.19 -21.45 6.26
N VAL A 68 -11.50 -21.24 6.40
CA VAL A 68 -12.10 -19.90 6.27
C VAL A 68 -11.85 -19.05 7.51
N LEU A 69 -11.97 -19.60 8.72
CA LEU A 69 -11.74 -18.84 9.95
C LEU A 69 -10.29 -18.32 10.10
N PRO A 70 -9.23 -19.12 9.84
CA PRO A 70 -7.86 -18.60 9.87
C PRO A 70 -7.62 -17.52 8.81
N LEU A 71 -8.18 -17.68 7.61
CA LEU A 71 -8.08 -16.65 6.56
C LEU A 71 -8.78 -15.35 6.97
N MET A 72 -9.92 -15.43 7.65
CA MET A 72 -10.62 -14.26 8.18
C MET A 72 -9.84 -13.57 9.30
N ALA A 73 -9.22 -14.34 10.20
CA ALA A 73 -8.35 -13.78 11.23
C ALA A 73 -7.15 -13.03 10.61
N LEU A 74 -6.49 -13.67 9.62
CA LEU A 74 -5.41 -13.05 8.86
C LEU A 74 -5.86 -11.80 8.11
N LEU A 75 -7.07 -11.80 7.55
CA LEU A 75 -7.64 -10.63 6.88
C LEU A 75 -7.85 -9.46 7.85
N ILE A 76 -8.33 -9.72 9.07
CA ILE A 76 -8.49 -8.68 10.10
C ILE A 76 -7.13 -8.08 10.46
N GLU A 77 -6.12 -8.90 10.69
CA GLU A 77 -4.78 -8.45 11.04
C GLU A 77 -4.12 -7.65 9.91
N SER A 78 -4.17 -8.16 8.68
CA SER A 78 -3.66 -7.48 7.48
C SER A 78 -4.38 -6.14 7.29
N ARG A 79 -5.71 -6.09 7.49
CA ARG A 79 -6.48 -4.85 7.38
C ARG A 79 -6.06 -3.80 8.40
N GLU A 80 -5.87 -4.17 9.66
CA GLU A 80 -5.41 -3.23 10.69
C GLU A 80 -3.98 -2.75 10.41
N ARG A 81 -3.12 -3.59 9.84
CA ARG A 81 -1.79 -3.19 9.36
C ARG A 81 -1.89 -2.19 8.21
N ALA A 82 -2.69 -2.49 7.19
CA ALA A 82 -2.89 -1.65 6.02
C ALA A 82 -3.42 -0.26 6.39
N LYS A 83 -4.34 -0.16 7.35
CA LYS A 83 -4.82 1.14 7.88
C LYS A 83 -3.71 1.98 8.51
N ARG A 84 -2.79 1.35 9.26
CA ARG A 84 -1.67 2.07 9.87
C ARG A 84 -0.75 2.62 8.78
N ILE A 85 -0.35 1.78 7.82
CA ILE A 85 0.47 2.19 6.67
C ILE A 85 -0.20 3.33 5.89
N TYR A 86 -1.50 3.19 5.60
CA TYR A 86 -2.28 4.20 4.90
C TYR A 86 -2.29 5.55 5.62
N ARG A 87 -2.54 5.55 6.93
CA ARG A 87 -2.50 6.77 7.75
C ARG A 87 -1.10 7.35 7.83
N ASP A 88 -0.09 6.52 8.10
CA ASP A 88 1.29 6.97 8.26
C ASP A 88 1.83 7.57 6.94
N ALA A 89 1.41 7.03 5.79
CA ALA A 89 1.70 7.59 4.47
C ALA A 89 1.03 8.96 4.25
N LEU A 90 -0.24 9.12 4.63
CA LEU A 90 -0.94 10.42 4.57
C LEU A 90 -0.29 11.48 5.47
N ASP A 91 0.10 11.08 6.69
CA ASP A 91 0.71 11.98 7.67
C ASP A 91 2.12 12.42 7.26
N SER A 92 2.81 11.64 6.41
CA SER A 92 4.19 11.90 5.98
C SER A 92 4.37 13.10 5.03
N ARG A 93 3.30 13.82 4.69
CA ARG A 93 3.31 15.01 3.81
C ARG A 93 4.04 14.77 2.48
N MET A 94 3.66 13.71 1.78
CA MET A 94 4.16 13.43 0.42
C MET A 94 3.80 14.49 -0.62
N ASP A 95 2.96 15.46 -0.24
CA ASP A 95 2.54 16.64 -1.03
C ASP A 95 3.67 17.61 -1.41
N SER A 96 4.87 17.51 -0.83
CA SER A 96 5.96 18.49 -1.09
C SER A 96 6.49 18.45 -2.53
N LYS A 97 6.34 17.30 -3.20
CA LYS A 97 6.67 17.09 -4.60
C LYS A 97 5.49 16.40 -5.25
N ASN A 98 5.11 16.78 -6.47
CA ASN A 98 4.04 16.16 -7.27
C ASN A 98 4.32 14.68 -7.59
N TRP A 99 4.42 13.85 -6.57
CA TRP A 99 4.67 12.44 -6.69
C TRP A 99 3.32 11.73 -6.66
N ASP A 100 2.92 11.24 -7.82
CA ASP A 100 1.61 10.64 -8.07
C ASP A 100 1.42 9.31 -7.30
N ILE A 101 1.11 9.41 -6.01
CA ILE A 101 0.71 8.28 -5.13
C ILE A 101 -0.81 8.15 -5.04
N ASP A 102 -1.56 9.15 -5.48
CA ASP A 102 -3.03 9.16 -5.42
C ASP A 102 -3.66 7.85 -5.94
N PRO A 103 -3.22 7.22 -7.05
CA PRO A 103 -3.76 5.95 -7.50
C PRO A 103 -3.57 4.79 -6.49
N LEU A 104 -2.49 4.80 -5.71
CA LEU A 104 -2.25 3.79 -4.68
C LEU A 104 -3.08 4.04 -3.43
N PHE A 105 -3.31 5.31 -3.07
CA PHE A 105 -4.24 5.64 -2.00
C PHE A 105 -5.67 5.24 -2.37
N GLU A 106 -6.11 5.52 -3.59
CA GLU A 106 -7.41 5.07 -4.11
C GLU A 106 -7.53 3.55 -4.08
N ARG A 107 -6.53 2.84 -4.61
CA ARG A 107 -6.50 1.36 -4.60
C ARG A 107 -6.58 0.81 -3.18
N MET A 108 -5.81 1.38 -2.25
CA MET A 108 -5.84 0.97 -0.85
C MET A 108 -7.21 1.21 -0.22
N GLN A 109 -7.83 2.38 -0.46
CA GLN A 109 -9.18 2.67 0.03
C GLN A 109 -10.19 1.65 -0.49
N VAL A 110 -10.17 1.34 -1.79
CA VAL A 110 -11.06 0.34 -2.40
C VAL A 110 -10.94 -1.01 -1.68
N GLU A 111 -9.73 -1.50 -1.44
CA GLU A 111 -9.53 -2.78 -0.75
C GLU A 111 -9.93 -2.70 0.74
N LEU A 112 -9.69 -1.58 1.42
CA LEU A 112 -10.15 -1.37 2.80
C LEU A 112 -11.68 -1.36 2.93
N PHE A 113 -12.40 -0.90 1.89
CA PHE A 113 -13.85 -0.97 1.81
C PHE A 113 -14.34 -2.38 1.48
N ARG A 114 -13.78 -3.03 0.44
CA ARG A 114 -14.14 -4.42 0.08
C ARG A 114 -13.99 -5.37 1.27
N THR A 115 -12.88 -5.25 2.00
CA THR A 115 -12.64 -6.05 3.21
C THR A 115 -13.61 -5.74 4.34
N GLN A 116 -13.98 -4.46 4.53
CA GLN A 116 -14.98 -4.07 5.52
C GLN A 116 -16.35 -4.68 5.21
N ASP A 117 -16.76 -4.70 3.95
CA ASP A 117 -18.03 -5.27 3.54
C ASP A 117 -18.04 -6.79 3.71
N LEU A 118 -16.96 -7.48 3.32
CA LEU A 118 -16.81 -8.92 3.57
C LEU A 118 -16.90 -9.25 5.07
N LEU A 119 -16.23 -8.47 5.92
CA LEU A 119 -16.25 -8.68 7.38
C LEU A 119 -17.61 -8.35 8.01
N ARG A 120 -18.39 -7.41 7.45
CA ARG A 120 -19.76 -7.11 7.91
C ARG A 120 -20.73 -8.26 7.65
N LEU A 121 -20.56 -8.94 6.51
CA LEU A 121 -21.36 -10.11 6.15
C LEU A 121 -21.05 -11.32 7.04
N TYR A 122 -19.96 -11.26 7.81
CA TYR A 122 -19.62 -12.24 8.83
C TYR A 122 -19.96 -11.70 10.22
N PRO A 123 -21.23 -11.82 10.68
CA PRO A 123 -21.53 -11.50 12.06
C PRO A 123 -20.63 -12.37 12.92
N ARG A 124 -19.79 -11.74 13.76
CA ARG A 124 -19.12 -12.40 14.89
C ARG A 124 -20.18 -13.30 15.52
N LYS A 125 -20.07 -14.62 15.34
CA LYS A 125 -20.84 -15.56 16.16
C LYS A 125 -20.40 -15.25 17.59
N LYS A 126 -21.19 -14.44 18.29
CA LYS A 126 -21.24 -14.41 19.75
C LYS A 126 -21.73 -15.79 20.17
N ALA A 127 -20.84 -16.77 20.14
CA ALA A 127 -21.01 -18.12 20.64
C ALA A 127 -19.71 -18.86 20.34
N LEU A 128 -18.75 -18.76 21.26
CA LEU A 128 -17.86 -19.87 21.62
C LEU A 128 -16.92 -19.51 22.79
N TRP A 129 -17.23 -18.50 23.61
CA TRP A 129 -16.79 -18.40 25.01
C TRP A 129 -17.88 -17.67 25.79
#